data_AF-A0A285CZ00-F1
#
_entry.id   AF-A0A285CZ00-F1
#
_cell.length_a   1.000
_cell.length_b   1.000
_cell.length_c   1.000
_cell.angle_alpha   90.00
_cell.angle_beta   90.00
_cell.angle_gamma   90.00
#
_symmetry.space_group_name_H-M   'P 1'
#
loop_
_entity.id
_entity.type
_entity.pdbx_description
1 polymer ?
#
loop_
_entity_poly.entity_id
_entity_poly.type
_entity_poly.pdbx_seq_one_letter_code
_entity_poly.pdbx_strand_id
1 'polypeptide(L)'
;MPDPSFLVTPQCRRIAYRLTDGRGPAVLFCGGFKSDMAGSKALHLQAWAEASGRAFLRFDYSGHGASGGAFLDGAIGDWFQDARAVLDLIAGPVVLVGSSMGGWISLLLARECPERIAGLVGIAAAPDFTEDSMWQGFSPDQRRALERDGRVSLPSDYSDEPYVITRRLIEDGRTHLVLRDALPLPFPVRLLQGTDDTDVPPAVALRLLDHATGPDIRLTLVKGADHRFSTPDCLAMIEAAVTEILPR
;
A
#
# COMPACT_ATOMS: atom_id res chain seq x y z
N MET A 1 -15.56 0.20 -18.76
CA MET A 1 -14.96 -1.01 -18.15
C MET A 1 -16.11 -1.86 -17.61
N PRO A 2 -16.01 -3.21 -17.61
CA PRO A 2 -17.04 -4.07 -16.98
C PRO A 2 -17.22 -3.72 -15.48
N ASP A 3 -18.24 -4.20 -14.79
CA ASP A 3 -18.43 -3.99 -13.34
C ASP A 3 -17.48 -4.85 -12.48
N PRO A 4 -17.05 -4.40 -11.29
CA PRO A 4 -16.07 -5.14 -10.49
C PRO A 4 -16.69 -6.40 -9.87
N SER A 5 -15.83 -7.39 -9.63
CA SER A 5 -16.20 -8.56 -8.83
C SER A 5 -16.17 -8.19 -7.35
N PHE A 6 -16.88 -8.96 -6.53
CA PHE A 6 -16.95 -8.72 -5.09
C PHE A 6 -16.59 -9.96 -4.29
N LEU A 7 -15.80 -9.76 -3.25
CA LEU A 7 -15.47 -10.72 -2.20
C LEU A 7 -16.14 -10.27 -0.90
N VAL A 8 -16.68 -11.20 -0.11
CA VAL A 8 -17.05 -10.94 1.28
C VAL A 8 -15.95 -11.51 2.17
N THR A 9 -15.30 -10.66 2.96
CA THR A 9 -14.22 -11.08 3.86
C THR A 9 -14.76 -11.85 5.06
N PRO A 10 -13.90 -12.57 5.82
CA PRO A 10 -14.30 -13.18 7.10
C PRO A 10 -14.87 -12.18 8.11
N GLN A 11 -14.54 -10.88 7.98
CA GLN A 11 -15.07 -9.79 8.80
C GLN A 11 -16.39 -9.21 8.23
N CYS A 12 -17.03 -9.91 7.28
CA CYS A 12 -18.26 -9.49 6.61
C CYS A 12 -18.16 -8.17 5.84
N ARG A 13 -16.95 -7.78 5.39
CA ARG A 13 -16.76 -6.58 4.56
C ARG A 13 -16.86 -6.95 3.09
N ARG A 14 -17.55 -6.13 2.30
CA ARG A 14 -17.71 -6.33 0.85
C ARG A 14 -16.61 -5.59 0.10
N ILE A 15 -15.71 -6.35 -0.51
CA ILE A 15 -14.49 -5.85 -1.16
C ILE A 15 -14.61 -5.99 -2.68
N ALA A 16 -14.55 -4.88 -3.38
CA ALA A 16 -14.52 -4.81 -4.84
C ALA A 16 -13.12 -5.12 -5.35
N TYR A 17 -13.00 -5.96 -6.38
CA TYR A 17 -11.73 -6.30 -6.99
C TYR A 17 -11.84 -6.52 -8.50
N ARG A 18 -10.67 -6.52 -9.15
CA ARG A 18 -10.45 -6.91 -10.53
C ARG A 18 -9.33 -7.93 -10.57
N LEU A 19 -9.64 -9.08 -11.15
CA LEU A 19 -8.66 -10.11 -11.46
C LEU A 19 -8.52 -10.21 -12.98
N THR A 20 -7.32 -9.96 -13.47
CA THR A 20 -6.89 -10.26 -14.83
C THR A 20 -6.26 -11.65 -14.82
N ASP A 21 -6.79 -12.56 -15.65
CA ASP A 21 -6.23 -13.91 -15.80
C ASP A 21 -4.86 -13.88 -16.48
N GLY A 22 -3.98 -14.80 -16.10
CA GLY A 22 -2.66 -14.94 -16.68
C GLY A 22 -1.77 -15.92 -15.91
N ARG A 23 -0.48 -15.92 -16.22
CA ARG A 23 0.49 -16.83 -15.59
C ARG A 23 0.94 -16.33 -14.21
N GLY A 24 1.25 -17.26 -13.31
CA GLY A 24 1.84 -17.01 -11.99
C GLY A 24 3.37 -16.81 -12.03
N PRO A 25 3.99 -16.14 -11.02
CA PRO A 25 3.35 -15.47 -9.89
C PRO A 25 2.40 -14.35 -10.33
N ALA A 26 1.29 -14.17 -9.62
CA ALA A 26 0.38 -13.07 -9.90
C ALA A 26 0.90 -11.79 -9.23
N VAL A 27 0.57 -10.63 -9.79
CA VAL A 27 0.85 -9.34 -9.16
C VAL A 27 -0.38 -8.87 -8.39
N LEU A 28 -0.22 -8.60 -7.09
CA LEU A 28 -1.26 -8.00 -6.25
C LEU A 28 -0.91 -6.53 -5.99
N PHE A 29 -1.74 -5.61 -6.47
CA PHE A 29 -1.57 -4.18 -6.26
C PHE A 29 -2.35 -3.71 -5.03
N CYS A 30 -1.62 -3.16 -4.06
CA CYS A 30 -2.14 -2.54 -2.85
C CYS A 30 -2.09 -1.01 -2.96
N GLY A 31 -3.26 -0.37 -2.99
CA GLY A 31 -3.40 1.08 -3.16
C GLY A 31 -2.98 1.91 -1.94
N GLY A 32 -2.88 3.22 -2.12
CA GLY A 32 -2.60 4.18 -1.06
C GLY A 32 -3.84 4.57 -0.24
N PHE A 33 -3.62 5.34 0.81
CA PHE A 33 -4.67 5.86 1.69
C PHE A 33 -5.59 6.82 0.92
N LYS A 34 -6.92 6.66 1.04
CA LYS A 34 -7.92 7.37 0.22
C LYS A 34 -7.76 7.22 -1.30
N SER A 35 -7.09 6.17 -1.77
CA SER A 35 -7.06 5.83 -3.20
C SER A 35 -8.08 4.76 -3.55
N ASP A 36 -8.35 4.60 -4.84
CA ASP A 36 -9.14 3.51 -5.39
C ASP A 36 -8.33 2.68 -6.41
N MET A 37 -8.88 1.53 -6.76
CA MET A 37 -8.27 0.60 -7.71
C MET A 37 -8.25 1.15 -9.15
N ALA A 38 -8.94 2.25 -9.48
CA ALA A 38 -8.89 2.87 -10.80
C ALA A 38 -7.78 3.93 -10.93
N GLY A 39 -6.92 4.07 -9.91
CA GLY A 39 -5.74 4.93 -9.97
C GLY A 39 -4.78 4.60 -11.13
N SER A 40 -4.08 5.63 -11.63
CA SER A 40 -3.20 5.55 -12.81
C SER A 40 -2.16 4.43 -12.74
N LYS A 41 -1.51 4.25 -11.58
CA LYS A 41 -0.52 3.18 -11.36
C LYS A 41 -1.15 1.79 -11.47
N ALA A 42 -2.34 1.60 -10.90
CA ALA A 42 -3.05 0.32 -10.92
C ALA A 42 -3.49 -0.03 -12.35
N LEU A 43 -4.04 0.93 -13.09
CA LEU A 43 -4.45 0.72 -14.47
C LEU A 43 -3.26 0.50 -15.42
N HIS A 44 -2.16 1.22 -15.21
CA HIS A 44 -0.94 1.03 -15.98
C HIS A 44 -0.37 -0.38 -15.81
N LEU A 45 -0.25 -0.86 -14.57
CA LEU A 45 0.24 -2.21 -14.30
C LEU A 45 -0.73 -3.30 -14.77
N GLN A 46 -2.05 -3.05 -14.70
CA GLN A 46 -3.01 -3.97 -15.29
C GLN A 46 -2.79 -4.09 -16.82
N ALA A 47 -2.62 -2.98 -17.52
CA ALA A 47 -2.38 -2.99 -18.97
C ALA A 47 -1.08 -3.72 -19.33
N TRP A 48 -0.01 -3.49 -18.57
CA TRP A 48 1.24 -4.25 -18.71
C TRP A 48 1.04 -5.76 -18.46
N ALA A 49 0.26 -6.12 -17.43
CA ALA A 49 0.01 -7.51 -17.10
C ALA A 49 -0.78 -8.23 -18.19
N GLU A 50 -1.80 -7.57 -18.76
CA GLU A 50 -2.56 -8.05 -19.91
C GLU A 50 -1.64 -8.26 -21.12
N ALA A 51 -0.77 -7.29 -21.42
CA ALA A 51 0.18 -7.37 -22.55
C ALA A 51 1.24 -8.48 -22.38
N SER A 52 1.64 -8.79 -21.15
CA SER A 52 2.66 -9.82 -20.83
C SER A 52 2.07 -11.20 -20.51
N GLY A 53 0.74 -11.33 -20.47
CA GLY A 53 0.04 -12.56 -20.08
C GLY A 53 0.28 -12.95 -18.62
N ARG A 54 0.37 -11.95 -17.74
CA ARG A 54 0.64 -12.06 -16.30
C ARG A 54 -0.68 -11.92 -15.53
N ALA A 55 -0.91 -12.79 -14.54
CA ALA A 55 -2.06 -12.62 -13.66
C ALA A 55 -1.88 -11.34 -12.81
N PHE A 56 -2.94 -10.54 -12.67
CA PHE A 56 -2.89 -9.27 -11.94
C PHE A 56 -4.18 -9.03 -11.18
N LEU A 57 -4.07 -8.61 -9.92
CA LEU A 57 -5.19 -8.31 -9.05
C LEU A 57 -5.04 -6.91 -8.45
N ARG A 58 -6.07 -6.08 -8.60
CA ARG A 58 -6.26 -4.82 -7.88
C ARG A 58 -7.61 -4.79 -7.17
N PHE A 59 -7.71 -4.09 -6.05
CA PHE A 59 -8.91 -4.07 -5.22
C PHE A 59 -9.06 -2.74 -4.48
N ASP A 60 -10.28 -2.47 -4.03
CA ASP A 60 -10.58 -1.35 -3.14
C ASP A 60 -10.66 -1.85 -1.71
N TYR A 61 -9.95 -1.21 -0.77
CA TYR A 61 -10.11 -1.49 0.65
C TYR A 61 -11.53 -1.19 1.14
N SER A 62 -11.95 -1.74 2.27
CA SER A 62 -13.20 -1.30 2.91
C SER A 62 -13.21 0.22 3.13
N GLY A 63 -14.35 0.84 2.86
CA GLY A 63 -14.53 2.29 2.88
C GLY A 63 -13.89 3.05 1.71
N HIS A 64 -13.34 2.37 0.70
CA HIS A 64 -12.73 2.98 -0.49
C HIS A 64 -13.47 2.57 -1.77
N GLY A 65 -13.42 3.44 -2.78
CA GLY A 65 -13.88 3.16 -4.14
C GLY A 65 -15.25 2.48 -4.21
N ALA A 66 -15.30 1.30 -4.83
CA ALA A 66 -16.50 0.50 -5.00
C ALA A 66 -16.77 -0.51 -3.85
N SER A 67 -15.87 -0.60 -2.87
CA SER A 67 -16.05 -1.44 -1.69
C SER A 67 -17.06 -0.84 -0.70
N GLY A 68 -17.65 -1.71 0.11
CA GLY A 68 -18.58 -1.28 1.17
C GLY A 68 -17.87 -0.71 2.40
N GLY A 69 -18.67 -0.15 3.32
CA GLY A 69 -18.19 0.46 4.56
C GLY A 69 -17.96 1.97 4.43
N ALA A 70 -17.70 2.64 5.56
CA ALA A 70 -17.34 4.05 5.58
C ALA A 70 -15.83 4.20 5.83
N PHE A 71 -15.18 5.08 5.07
CA PHE A 71 -13.74 5.33 5.17
C PHE A 71 -13.29 5.64 6.61
N LEU A 72 -14.03 6.51 7.32
CA LEU A 72 -13.70 6.95 8.68
C LEU A 72 -13.86 5.84 9.73
N ASP A 73 -14.57 4.76 9.40
CA ASP A 73 -14.68 3.59 10.25
C ASP A 73 -13.50 2.63 10.08
N GLY A 74 -12.66 2.79 9.05
CA GLY A 74 -11.53 1.90 8.74
C GLY A 74 -10.24 2.26 9.47
N ALA A 75 -9.36 1.26 9.60
CA ALA A 75 -8.01 1.40 10.15
C ALA A 75 -7.03 0.42 9.49
N ILE A 76 -5.74 0.49 9.84
CA ILE A 76 -4.66 -0.29 9.22
C ILE A 76 -4.93 -1.80 9.31
N GLY A 77 -5.36 -2.29 10.47
CA GLY A 77 -5.68 -3.70 10.69
C GLY A 77 -6.84 -4.18 9.83
N ASP A 78 -7.84 -3.33 9.58
CA ASP A 78 -8.95 -3.65 8.69
C ASP A 78 -8.48 -3.81 7.24
N TRP A 79 -7.71 -2.85 6.75
CA TRP A 79 -7.21 -2.86 5.38
C TRP A 79 -6.18 -3.96 5.14
N PHE A 80 -5.43 -4.33 6.17
CA PHE A 80 -4.57 -5.50 6.17
C PHE A 80 -5.38 -6.79 6.03
N GLN A 81 -6.43 -6.98 6.84
CA GLN A 81 -7.34 -8.12 6.73
C GLN A 81 -8.06 -8.18 5.38
N ASP A 82 -8.44 -7.04 4.80
CA ASP A 82 -9.01 -6.97 3.45
C ASP A 82 -8.00 -7.45 2.40
N ALA A 83 -6.77 -6.96 2.46
CA ALA A 83 -5.71 -7.39 1.55
C ALA A 83 -5.38 -8.87 1.72
N ARG A 84 -5.40 -9.38 2.95
CA ARG A 84 -5.18 -10.80 3.25
C ARG A 84 -6.30 -11.66 2.66
N ALA A 85 -7.57 -11.24 2.78
CA ALA A 85 -8.69 -11.95 2.17
C ALA A 85 -8.63 -11.93 0.63
N VAL A 86 -8.21 -10.82 0.04
CA VAL A 86 -8.01 -10.69 -1.40
C VAL A 86 -6.84 -11.56 -1.89
N LEU A 87 -5.76 -11.68 -1.12
CA LEU A 87 -4.63 -12.56 -1.42
C LEU A 87 -5.05 -14.04 -1.55
N ASP A 88 -6.08 -14.47 -0.83
CA ASP A 88 -6.62 -15.84 -0.92
C ASP A 88 -7.34 -16.15 -2.23
N LEU A 89 -7.69 -15.13 -3.02
CA LEU A 89 -8.23 -15.33 -4.37
C LEU A 89 -7.17 -15.84 -5.37
N ILE A 90 -5.88 -15.68 -5.04
CA ILE A 90 -4.78 -16.06 -5.92
C ILE A 90 -4.23 -17.41 -5.48
N ALA A 91 -4.24 -18.38 -6.39
CA ALA A 91 -3.56 -19.66 -6.18
C ALA A 91 -2.05 -19.51 -6.44
N GLY A 92 -1.22 -19.75 -5.42
CA GLY A 92 0.24 -19.78 -5.54
C GLY A 92 0.96 -18.49 -5.08
N PRO A 93 2.25 -18.35 -5.46
CA PRO A 93 3.07 -17.21 -5.06
C PRO A 93 2.62 -15.90 -5.72
N VAL A 94 2.84 -14.78 -5.03
CA VAL A 94 2.49 -13.43 -5.49
C VAL A 94 3.66 -12.48 -5.44
N VAL A 95 3.68 -11.52 -6.37
CA VAL A 95 4.47 -10.30 -6.26
C VAL A 95 3.57 -9.20 -5.71
N LEU A 96 3.94 -8.62 -4.58
CA LEU A 96 3.21 -7.50 -3.99
C LEU A 96 3.71 -6.18 -4.60
N VAL A 97 2.79 -5.31 -5.00
CA VAL A 97 3.10 -3.94 -5.40
C VAL A 97 2.30 -2.98 -4.54
N GLY A 98 2.96 -2.33 -3.59
CA GLY A 98 2.32 -1.47 -2.60
C GLY A 98 2.68 0.00 -2.78
N SER A 99 1.67 0.87 -2.93
CA SER A 99 1.86 2.32 -3.02
C SER A 99 1.50 3.01 -1.71
N SER A 100 2.40 3.85 -1.16
CA SER A 100 2.14 4.61 0.08
C SER A 100 1.69 3.68 1.23
N MET A 101 0.49 3.88 1.78
CA MET A 101 -0.14 2.95 2.74
C MET A 101 -0.13 1.50 2.24
N GLY A 102 -0.38 1.25 0.96
CA GLY A 102 -0.33 -0.09 0.37
C GLY A 102 1.05 -0.73 0.45
N GLY A 103 2.11 0.07 0.54
CA GLY A 103 3.46 -0.41 0.87
C GLY A 103 3.54 -0.98 2.29
N TRP A 104 2.95 -0.29 3.28
CA TRP A 104 2.85 -0.81 4.64
C TRP A 104 2.00 -2.09 4.70
N ILE A 105 0.84 -2.10 4.05
CA ILE A 105 -0.01 -3.30 3.95
C ILE A 105 0.74 -4.47 3.30
N SER A 106 1.55 -4.20 2.27
CA SER A 106 2.38 -5.23 1.62
C SER A 106 3.44 -5.79 2.57
N LEU A 107 4.06 -4.95 3.41
CA LEU A 107 5.02 -5.40 4.43
C LEU A 107 4.33 -6.23 5.53
N LEU A 108 3.10 -5.90 5.90
CA LEU A 108 2.29 -6.71 6.83
C LEU A 108 1.98 -8.09 6.25
N LEU A 109 1.55 -8.16 4.98
CA LEU A 109 1.33 -9.43 4.28
C LEU A 109 2.61 -10.25 4.19
N ALA A 110 3.73 -9.62 3.83
CA ALA A 110 5.03 -10.26 3.77
C ALA A 110 5.48 -10.85 5.11
N ARG A 111 5.18 -10.17 6.23
CA ARG A 111 5.46 -10.67 7.58
C ARG A 111 4.56 -11.84 7.97
N GLU A 112 3.28 -11.80 7.59
CA GLU A 112 2.31 -12.85 7.97
C GLU A 112 2.48 -14.14 7.15
N CYS A 113 2.76 -14.02 5.85
CA CYS A 113 2.81 -15.17 4.93
C CYS A 113 4.01 -15.09 3.96
N PRO A 114 5.26 -15.04 4.46
CA PRO A 114 6.45 -14.86 3.64
C PRO A 114 6.61 -15.95 2.56
N GLU A 115 6.12 -17.16 2.81
CA GLU A 115 6.14 -18.28 1.86
C GLU A 115 5.24 -18.08 0.63
N ARG A 116 4.27 -17.18 0.72
CA ARG A 116 3.40 -16.80 -0.40
C ARG A 116 4.02 -15.72 -1.27
N ILE A 117 5.06 -15.03 -0.81
CA ILE A 117 5.58 -13.84 -1.49
C ILE A 117 6.81 -14.19 -2.33
N ALA A 118 6.68 -13.99 -3.64
CA ALA A 118 7.77 -14.14 -4.61
C ALA A 118 8.63 -12.88 -4.73
N GLY A 119 8.10 -11.72 -4.37
CA GLY A 119 8.82 -10.44 -4.40
C GLY A 119 7.93 -9.27 -3.97
N LEU A 120 8.55 -8.12 -3.70
CA LEU A 120 7.85 -6.90 -3.27
C LEU A 120 8.39 -5.65 -4.00
N VAL A 121 7.48 -4.84 -4.55
CA VAL A 121 7.77 -3.48 -5.01
C VAL A 121 7.03 -2.47 -4.13
N GLY A 122 7.79 -1.61 -3.44
CA GLY A 122 7.25 -0.51 -2.64
C GLY A 122 7.40 0.81 -3.39
N ILE A 123 6.31 1.55 -3.57
CA ILE A 123 6.27 2.84 -4.28
C ILE A 123 5.89 3.92 -3.27
N ALA A 124 6.85 4.80 -2.95
CA ALA A 124 6.70 5.79 -1.89
C ALA A 124 6.13 5.17 -0.60
N ALA A 125 6.61 3.97 -0.24
CA ALA A 125 6.01 3.15 0.80
C ALA A 125 6.00 3.88 2.16
N ALA A 126 4.87 3.83 2.86
CA ALA A 126 4.63 4.59 4.09
C ALA A 126 4.48 3.67 5.32
N PRO A 127 5.47 2.82 5.67
CA PRO A 127 5.38 2.03 6.89
C PRO A 127 5.23 2.93 8.12
N ASP A 128 4.38 2.52 9.06
CA ASP A 128 4.21 3.13 10.38
C ASP A 128 3.73 4.60 10.36
N PHE A 129 3.19 5.10 9.24
CA PHE A 129 2.88 6.54 9.07
C PHE A 129 1.88 7.08 10.11
N THR A 130 1.00 6.24 10.65
CA THR A 130 0.03 6.69 11.66
C THR A 130 0.74 7.14 12.94
N GLU A 131 1.81 6.46 13.33
CA GLU A 131 2.60 6.83 14.52
C GLU A 131 3.71 7.82 14.16
N ASP A 132 4.49 7.52 13.12
CA ASP A 132 5.76 8.22 12.85
C ASP A 132 5.60 9.50 12.05
N SER A 133 4.47 9.68 11.36
CA SER A 133 4.16 10.90 10.61
C SER A 133 2.98 11.64 11.25
N MET A 134 1.79 11.02 11.29
CA MET A 134 0.59 11.68 11.78
C MET A 134 0.67 12.02 13.27
N TRP A 135 0.76 11.01 14.15
CA TRP A 135 0.76 11.25 15.59
C TRP A 135 1.96 12.09 16.04
N GLN A 136 3.16 11.77 15.57
CA GLN A 136 4.36 12.56 15.88
C GLN A 136 4.26 14.00 15.36
N GLY A 137 3.66 14.22 14.19
CA GLY A 137 3.43 15.53 13.59
C GLY A 137 2.31 16.34 14.24
N PHE A 138 1.39 15.71 14.97
CA PHE A 138 0.30 16.44 15.64
C PHE A 138 0.81 17.38 16.74
N SER A 139 0.27 18.60 16.73
CA SER A 139 0.45 19.57 17.81
C SER A 139 -0.19 19.08 19.12
N PRO A 140 0.21 19.63 20.28
CA PRO A 140 -0.44 19.30 21.55
C PRO A 140 -1.96 19.50 21.55
N ASP A 141 -2.46 20.52 20.84
CA ASP A 141 -3.91 20.77 20.70
C ASP A 141 -4.59 19.72 19.83
N GLN A 142 -3.95 19.30 18.73
CA GLN A 142 -4.48 18.25 17.86
C GLN A 142 -4.54 16.91 18.59
N ARG A 143 -3.54 16.57 19.39
CA ARG A 143 -3.55 15.36 20.24
C ARG A 143 -4.67 15.40 21.28
N ARG A 144 -4.85 16.53 21.97
CA ARG A 144 -5.98 16.73 22.89
C ARG A 144 -7.34 16.64 22.20
N ALA A 145 -7.46 17.21 20.99
CA ALA A 145 -8.69 17.12 20.20
C ALA A 145 -8.99 15.67 19.80
N LEU A 146 -7.96 14.91 19.39
CA LEU A 146 -8.09 13.48 19.07
C LEU A 146 -8.58 12.67 20.28
N GLU A 147 -8.06 12.95 21.48
CA GLU A 147 -8.46 12.29 22.73
C GLU A 147 -9.89 12.64 23.13
N ARG A 148 -10.27 13.92 23.04
CA ARG A 148 -11.58 14.45 23.44
C ARG A 148 -12.70 14.09 22.46
N ASP A 149 -12.44 14.30 21.17
CA ASP A 149 -13.46 14.25 20.11
C ASP A 149 -13.40 12.95 19.28
N GLY A 150 -12.38 12.12 19.51
CA GLY A 150 -12.15 10.88 18.76
C GLY A 150 -11.64 11.12 17.32
N ARG A 151 -11.41 12.37 16.90
CA ARG A 151 -10.93 12.73 15.56
C ARG A 151 -10.29 14.11 15.54
N VAL A 152 -9.42 14.35 14.56
CA VAL A 152 -8.86 15.66 14.22
C VAL A 152 -9.08 15.94 12.74
N SER A 153 -9.33 17.20 12.37
CA SER A 153 -9.46 17.64 10.97
C SER A 153 -8.24 18.45 10.59
N LEU A 154 -7.54 18.05 9.52
CA LEU A 154 -6.35 18.72 9.00
C LEU A 154 -6.68 19.39 7.65
N PRO A 155 -5.95 20.44 7.24
CA PRO A 155 -5.97 20.90 5.87
C PRO A 155 -5.58 19.76 4.90
N SER A 156 -6.13 19.79 3.69
CA SER A 156 -5.83 18.82 2.63
C SER A 156 -5.28 19.56 1.41
N ASP A 157 -4.12 19.15 0.92
CA ASP A 157 -3.59 19.66 -0.36
C ASP A 157 -4.29 19.04 -1.58
N TYR A 158 -5.14 18.03 -1.34
CA TYR A 158 -5.78 17.21 -2.36
C TYR A 158 -7.27 17.50 -2.54
N SER A 159 -7.90 18.26 -1.64
CA SER A 159 -9.34 18.53 -1.63
C SER A 159 -9.70 19.77 -0.82
N ASP A 160 -10.79 20.44 -1.17
CA ASP A 160 -11.37 21.54 -0.36
C ASP A 160 -11.92 21.05 0.99
N GLU A 161 -12.25 19.76 1.09
CA GLU A 161 -12.66 19.13 2.34
C GLU A 161 -11.47 18.82 3.24
N PRO A 162 -11.60 19.04 4.57
CA PRO A 162 -10.53 18.74 5.50
C PRO A 162 -10.28 17.23 5.61
N TYR A 163 -9.03 16.90 5.88
CA TYR A 163 -8.56 15.55 6.09
C TYR A 163 -8.83 15.10 7.52
N VAL A 164 -9.86 14.28 7.71
CA VAL A 164 -10.22 13.74 9.03
C VAL A 164 -9.38 12.52 9.37
N ILE A 165 -8.65 12.60 10.48
CA ILE A 165 -7.91 11.48 11.09
C ILE A 165 -8.62 11.05 12.36
N THR A 166 -8.98 9.77 12.47
CA THR A 166 -9.68 9.23 13.64
C THR A 166 -8.71 8.71 14.68
N ARG A 167 -9.12 8.75 15.96
CA ARG A 167 -8.38 8.17 17.07
C ARG A 167 -8.15 6.67 16.84
N ARG A 168 -9.17 5.98 16.32
CA ARG A 168 -9.11 4.57 15.97
C ARG A 168 -7.98 4.27 14.98
N LEU A 169 -7.83 5.05 13.91
CA LEU A 169 -6.74 4.86 12.95
C LEU A 169 -5.36 4.91 13.61
N ILE A 170 -5.15 5.86 14.52
CA ILE A 170 -3.88 6.01 15.24
C ILE A 170 -3.64 4.85 16.22
N GLU A 171 -4.63 4.53 17.05
CA GLU A 171 -4.50 3.49 18.08
C GLU A 171 -4.37 2.09 17.47
N ASP A 172 -5.16 1.78 16.44
CA ASP A 172 -5.06 0.52 15.71
C ASP A 172 -3.72 0.39 14.98
N GLY A 173 -3.28 1.45 14.30
CA GLY A 173 -2.00 1.47 13.58
C GLY A 173 -0.79 1.15 14.46
N ARG A 174 -0.82 1.53 15.75
CA ARG A 174 0.23 1.17 16.73
C ARG A 174 0.37 -0.33 16.96
N THR A 175 -0.68 -1.10 16.72
CA THR A 175 -0.65 -2.56 16.85
C THR A 175 -0.12 -3.26 15.59
N HIS A 176 0.09 -2.51 14.51
CA HIS A 176 0.52 -3.00 13.19
C HIS A 176 1.88 -2.44 12.74
N LEU A 177 2.67 -1.89 13.65
CA LEU A 177 3.98 -1.32 13.30
C LEU A 177 4.92 -2.41 12.75
N VAL A 178 5.71 -2.06 11.73
CA VAL A 178 6.66 -2.96 11.05
C VAL A 178 8.12 -2.54 11.19
N LEU A 179 8.40 -1.29 11.57
CA LEU A 179 9.77 -0.80 11.77
C LEU A 179 10.25 -0.91 13.22
N ARG A 180 9.56 -1.72 14.04
CA ARG A 180 9.77 -1.83 15.50
C ARG A 180 10.31 -3.21 15.87
N ASP A 181 9.92 -4.22 15.10
CA ASP A 181 10.37 -5.61 15.23
C ASP A 181 11.14 -6.05 13.99
N ALA A 182 11.81 -7.20 14.06
CA ALA A 182 12.53 -7.77 12.93
C ALA A 182 11.64 -7.89 11.69
N LEU A 183 12.14 -7.42 10.54
CA LEU A 183 11.45 -7.45 9.26
C LEU A 183 12.26 -8.25 8.23
N PRO A 184 12.21 -9.60 8.28
CA PRO A 184 12.84 -10.45 7.28
C PRO A 184 12.03 -10.45 5.98
N LEU A 185 12.70 -10.15 4.87
CA LEU A 185 12.17 -10.17 3.51
C LEU A 185 13.06 -11.14 2.69
N PRO A 186 12.84 -12.46 2.77
CA PRO A 186 13.71 -13.48 2.17
C PRO A 186 13.58 -13.61 0.65
N PHE A 187 12.99 -12.62 -0.01
CA PHE A 187 12.70 -12.53 -1.44
C PHE A 187 13.18 -11.18 -1.99
N PRO A 188 13.28 -11.00 -3.32
CA PRO A 188 13.70 -9.73 -3.91
C PRO A 188 12.74 -8.57 -3.59
N VAL A 189 13.31 -7.42 -3.22
CA VAL A 189 12.58 -6.19 -2.90
C VAL A 189 13.12 -5.01 -3.70
N ARG A 190 12.21 -4.22 -4.28
CA ARG A 190 12.52 -2.95 -4.95
C ARG A 190 11.71 -1.82 -4.31
N LEU A 191 12.41 -0.85 -3.73
CA LEU A 191 11.81 0.37 -3.17
C LEU A 191 12.05 1.52 -4.15
N LEU A 192 10.99 2.24 -4.51
CA LEU A 192 11.02 3.37 -5.42
C LEU A 192 10.52 4.61 -4.67
N GLN A 193 11.30 5.68 -4.68
CA GLN A 193 11.00 6.88 -3.91
C GLN A 193 11.41 8.13 -4.69
N GLY A 194 10.52 9.13 -4.75
CA GLY A 194 10.83 10.44 -5.29
C GLY A 194 11.55 11.31 -4.26
N THR A 195 12.51 12.13 -4.68
CA THR A 195 13.24 13.03 -3.77
C THR A 195 12.41 14.23 -3.33
N ASP A 196 11.38 14.58 -4.10
CA ASP A 196 10.52 15.74 -3.87
C ASP A 196 9.18 15.30 -3.26
N ASP A 197 9.13 14.07 -2.72
CA ASP A 197 8.01 13.56 -1.96
C ASP A 197 7.90 14.29 -0.61
N THR A 198 6.86 15.10 -0.48
CA THR A 198 6.55 15.88 0.73
C THR A 198 5.68 15.12 1.72
N ASP A 199 5.02 14.05 1.31
CA ASP A 199 4.08 13.30 2.13
C ASP A 199 4.78 12.15 2.86
N VAL A 200 5.68 11.46 2.15
CA VAL A 200 6.54 10.40 2.64
C VAL A 200 7.99 10.76 2.30
N PRO A 201 8.69 11.46 3.19
CA PRO A 201 10.03 11.94 2.91
C PRO A 201 11.00 10.79 2.58
N PRO A 202 12.03 11.01 1.74
CA PRO A 202 13.01 9.96 1.36
C PRO A 202 13.69 9.26 2.54
N ALA A 203 13.78 9.93 3.70
CA ALA A 203 14.29 9.36 4.94
C ALA A 203 13.50 8.11 5.40
N VAL A 204 12.20 8.02 5.09
CA VAL A 204 11.37 6.85 5.41
C VAL A 204 11.81 5.64 4.60
N ALA A 205 12.06 5.82 3.29
CA ALA A 205 12.55 4.75 2.42
C ALA A 205 13.96 4.28 2.81
N LEU A 206 14.85 5.21 3.18
CA LEU A 206 16.17 4.89 3.72
C LEU A 206 16.07 4.09 5.03
N ARG A 207 15.19 4.50 5.94
CA ARG A 207 14.95 3.79 7.19
C ARG A 207 14.37 2.39 6.98
N LEU A 208 13.47 2.21 6.01
CA LEU A 208 12.95 0.89 5.65
C LEU A 208 14.06 -0.01 5.09
N LEU A 209 14.92 0.53 4.22
CA LEU A 209 16.07 -0.22 3.67
C LEU A 209 17.05 -0.67 4.76
N ASP A 210 17.35 0.21 5.72
CA ASP A 210 18.26 -0.10 6.84
C ASP A 210 17.67 -1.11 7.83
N HIS A 211 16.35 -1.02 8.08
CA HIS A 211 15.65 -1.88 9.04
C HIS A 211 15.37 -3.29 8.51
N ALA A 212 14.98 -3.41 7.23
CA ALA A 212 14.62 -4.69 6.64
C ALA A 212 15.85 -5.57 6.39
N THR A 213 15.72 -6.88 6.59
CA THR A 213 16.79 -7.85 6.31
C THR A 213 16.41 -8.75 5.15
N GLY A 214 17.32 -8.97 4.22
CA GLY A 214 17.05 -9.81 3.05
C GLY A 214 18.25 -9.90 2.12
N PRO A 215 18.30 -10.92 1.25
CA PRO A 215 19.44 -11.14 0.37
C PRO A 215 19.49 -10.18 -0.82
N ASP A 216 18.37 -9.56 -1.22
CA ASP A 216 18.28 -8.65 -2.37
C ASP A 216 17.23 -7.55 -2.14
N ILE A 217 17.61 -6.50 -1.40
CA ILE A 217 16.78 -5.31 -1.18
C ILE A 217 17.48 -4.11 -1.81
N ARG A 218 16.76 -3.37 -2.67
CA ARG A 218 17.31 -2.17 -3.33
C ARG A 218 16.37 -0.99 -3.22
N LEU A 219 16.95 0.19 -3.05
CA LEU A 219 16.25 1.48 -3.07
C LEU A 219 16.70 2.30 -4.29
N THR A 220 15.74 2.81 -5.04
CA THR A 220 15.96 3.78 -6.13
C THR A 220 15.35 5.12 -5.73
N LEU A 221 16.19 6.16 -5.70
CA LEU A 221 15.77 7.55 -5.49
C LEU A 221 15.71 8.28 -6.84
N VAL A 222 14.55 8.85 -7.15
CA VAL A 222 14.32 9.57 -8.40
C VAL A 222 14.24 11.06 -8.13
N LYS A 223 15.24 11.79 -8.63
CA LYS A 223 15.32 13.24 -8.45
C LYS A 223 14.12 13.93 -9.07
N GLY A 224 13.42 14.77 -8.31
CA GLY A 224 12.29 15.56 -8.80
C GLY A 224 10.95 14.82 -8.90
N ALA A 225 10.92 13.50 -8.64
CA ALA A 225 9.66 12.78 -8.57
C ALA A 225 8.94 13.10 -7.25
N ASP A 226 7.62 13.25 -7.33
CA ASP A 226 6.73 13.55 -6.20
C ASP A 226 6.18 12.26 -5.54
N HIS A 227 5.29 12.43 -4.55
CA HIS A 227 4.65 11.32 -3.85
C HIS A 227 3.82 10.41 -4.77
N ARG A 228 3.21 10.98 -5.82
CA ARG A 228 2.33 10.22 -6.71
C ARG A 228 3.12 9.21 -7.53
N PHE A 229 4.36 9.54 -7.89
CA PHE A 229 5.27 8.68 -8.64
C PHE A 229 4.58 8.10 -9.89
N SER A 230 3.90 8.96 -10.66
CA SER A 230 2.99 8.54 -11.74
C SER A 230 3.24 9.23 -13.08
N THR A 231 4.38 9.89 -13.26
CA THR A 231 4.82 10.32 -14.60
C THR A 231 5.09 9.10 -15.48
N PRO A 232 5.08 9.22 -16.82
CA PRO A 232 5.38 8.09 -17.72
C PRO A 232 6.67 7.36 -17.38
N ASP A 233 7.75 8.09 -17.07
CA ASP A 233 9.04 7.50 -16.68
C ASP A 233 8.94 6.76 -15.33
N CYS A 234 8.20 7.31 -14.36
CA CYS A 234 7.96 6.65 -13.08
C CYS A 234 7.14 5.37 -13.24
N LEU A 235 6.12 5.38 -14.10
CA LEU A 235 5.31 4.19 -14.41
C LEU A 235 6.17 3.10 -15.06
N ALA A 236 7.02 3.46 -16.02
CA ALA A 236 7.97 2.54 -16.64
C ALA A 236 8.98 1.98 -15.63
N MET A 237 9.44 2.77 -14.66
CA MET A 237 10.30 2.29 -13.57
C MET A 237 9.60 1.29 -12.66
N ILE A 238 8.30 1.49 -12.37
CA ILE A 238 7.52 0.51 -11.60
C ILE A 238 7.41 -0.80 -12.39
N GLU A 239 7.08 -0.74 -13.69
CA GLU A 239 7.03 -1.92 -14.56
C GLU A 239 8.36 -2.69 -14.58
N ALA A 240 9.47 -1.96 -14.75
CA ALA A 240 10.81 -2.54 -14.76
C ALA A 240 11.14 -3.22 -13.43
N ALA A 241 10.80 -2.59 -12.30
CA ALA A 241 11.02 -3.15 -10.97
C ALA A 241 10.22 -4.45 -10.75
N VAL A 242 8.96 -4.50 -11.19
CA VAL A 242 8.15 -5.72 -11.13
C VAL A 242 8.74 -6.81 -12.02
N THR A 243 9.14 -6.46 -13.24
CA THR A 243 9.70 -7.42 -14.20
C THR A 243 11.02 -8.02 -13.72
N GLU A 244 11.87 -7.21 -13.08
CA GLU A 244 13.18 -7.65 -12.58
C GLU A 244 13.07 -8.75 -11.52
N ILE A 245 12.05 -8.68 -10.66
CA ILE A 245 11.87 -9.60 -9.52
C ILE A 245 10.99 -10.81 -9.82
N LEU A 246 10.39 -10.88 -11.02
CA LEU A 246 9.67 -12.07 -11.43
C LEU A 246 10.67 -13.25 -11.59
N PRO A 247 10.31 -14.46 -11.11
CA PRO A 247 11.12 -15.64 -11.35
C PRO A 247 11.22 -15.91 -12.86
N ARG A 248 12.43 -16.25 -13.31
CA ARG A 248 12.73 -16.60 -14.70
C ARG A 248 12.16 -17.96 -15.08
#